data_AF-A0A1V6SSA5-F1
#
_entry.id   AF-A0A1V6SSA5-F1
#
_cell.length_a   1.000
_cell.length_b   1.000
_cell.length_c   1.000
_cell.angle_alpha   90.00
_cell.angle_beta   90.00
_cell.angle_gamma   90.00
#
_symmetry.space_group_name_H-M   'P 1'
#
loop_
_entity.id
_entity.type
_entity.pdbx_description
1 polymer ?
#
loop_
_entity_poly.entity_id
_entity_poly.type
_entity_poly.pdbx_seq_one_letter_code
_entity_poly.pdbx_strand_id
1 'polypeptide(L)'
;MDNEKAILLKELHGDLVRKYRKHAAVVETIWQSSSPNERGECFKAGAADGAFCEGLNGSPGDHAMIEESVRTRGLKHTNSFKNCYTMFQGNMYATSYQLMAKEALAVFEPAIRARVCVPQSVGEFIMQRQILTFQILNLLIDDVLDQGSQSRDRKAPPKKKTTDDGAASALSKLSIQAPRKKRTLSDLVASARDHTDTIEEYLVLLSTEPVVLAHAVNVWFFSRPELVPDEKGRRLPVHTDIYISAAVFEAIHSSIQGAAIWKYIASVLELLEKSAEDKACRAILLQEISNICHLEFSRAQTLFKRHVQSATGCKWFKRTSNTYESTGNPRVSVKGNPGDLTISDPQLHYMLRLCQPKLTVSTATPWIKKLAELYNPILRSGKS
;
A
#
# COMPACT_ATOMS: atom_id res chain seq x y z
N MET A 1 -17.10 -0.63 -17.53
CA MET A 1 -16.13 0.20 -16.80
C MET A 1 -16.80 1.35 -16.05
N ASP A 2 -17.95 1.88 -16.51
CA ASP A 2 -18.48 3.17 -16.01
C ASP A 2 -19.11 3.18 -14.61
N ASN A 3 -19.37 2.03 -13.99
CA ASN A 3 -20.00 1.99 -12.65
C ASN A 3 -18.98 2.09 -11.49
N GLU A 4 -17.68 1.95 -11.77
CA GLU A 4 -16.64 1.90 -10.71
C GLU A 4 -16.43 3.27 -10.02
N LYS A 5 -16.46 4.36 -10.79
CA LYS A 5 -16.34 5.73 -10.28
C LYS A 5 -17.55 6.12 -9.41
N ALA A 6 -18.75 5.71 -9.81
CA ALA A 6 -19.98 5.93 -9.07
C ALA A 6 -19.99 5.19 -7.71
N ILE A 7 -19.54 3.93 -7.71
CA ILE A 7 -19.39 3.14 -6.48
C ILE A 7 -18.39 3.79 -5.53
N LEU A 8 -17.21 4.18 -6.04
CA LEU A 8 -16.17 4.88 -5.27
C LEU A 8 -16.71 6.14 -4.59
N LEU A 9 -17.45 6.95 -5.34
CA LEU A 9 -17.99 8.20 -4.82
C LEU A 9 -18.98 7.95 -3.67
N LYS A 10 -19.84 6.94 -3.83
CA LYS A 10 -20.82 6.57 -2.80
C LYS A 10 -20.14 6.08 -1.52
N GLU A 11 -19.05 5.31 -1.65
CA GLU A 11 -18.28 4.83 -0.51
C GLU A 11 -17.55 5.97 0.22
N LEU A 12 -16.86 6.86 -0.51
CA LEU A 12 -16.19 8.01 0.08
C LEU A 12 -17.16 8.94 0.82
N HIS A 13 -18.33 9.16 0.23
CA HIS A 13 -19.40 9.93 0.87
C HIS A 13 -19.93 9.22 2.11
N GLY A 14 -20.15 7.91 2.03
CA GLY A 14 -20.54 7.09 3.17
C GLY A 14 -19.52 7.15 4.32
N ASP A 15 -18.23 7.12 3.98
CA ASP A 15 -17.14 7.22 4.96
C ASP A 15 -17.10 8.58 5.65
N LEU A 16 -17.20 9.67 4.87
CA LEU A 16 -17.32 11.03 5.41
C LEU A 16 -18.51 11.17 6.34
N VAL A 17 -19.68 10.62 5.97
CA VAL A 17 -20.87 10.64 6.82
C VAL A 17 -20.63 9.87 8.12
N ARG A 18 -19.97 8.70 8.09
CA ARG A 18 -19.63 7.93 9.30
C ARG A 18 -18.64 8.68 10.17
N LYS A 19 -17.56 9.23 9.59
CA LYS A 19 -16.55 10.04 10.27
C LYS A 19 -17.17 11.26 10.92
N TYR A 20 -18.02 12.00 10.19
CA TYR A 20 -18.77 13.13 10.73
C TYR A 20 -19.63 12.71 11.92
N ARG A 21 -20.48 11.68 11.77
CA ARG A 21 -21.34 11.21 12.88
C ARG A 21 -20.56 10.80 14.13
N LYS A 22 -19.40 10.18 13.96
CA LYS A 22 -18.60 9.63 15.06
C LYS A 22 -17.64 10.64 15.68
N HIS A 23 -17.12 11.57 14.88
CA HIS A 23 -16.00 12.40 15.25
C HIS A 23 -16.24 13.91 15.11
N ALA A 24 -17.40 14.38 14.63
CA ALA A 24 -17.66 15.80 14.38
C ALA A 24 -17.29 16.70 15.58
N ALA A 25 -17.76 16.36 16.78
CA ALA A 25 -17.46 17.14 17.98
C ALA A 25 -15.96 17.18 18.33
N VAL A 26 -15.25 16.06 18.11
CA VAL A 26 -13.81 15.93 18.37
C VAL A 26 -13.02 16.70 17.31
N VAL A 27 -13.37 16.54 16.03
CA VAL A 27 -12.78 17.27 14.90
C VAL A 27 -12.98 18.77 15.06
N GLU A 28 -14.16 19.23 15.45
CA GLU A 28 -14.45 20.63 15.69
C GLU A 28 -13.61 21.19 16.87
N THR A 29 -13.50 20.44 17.97
CA THR A 29 -12.69 20.83 19.12
C THR A 29 -11.20 20.92 18.77
N ILE A 30 -10.66 19.94 18.03
CA ILE A 30 -9.26 19.96 17.57
C ILE A 30 -9.06 21.14 16.62
N TRP A 31 -9.96 21.31 15.64
CA TRP A 31 -9.88 22.38 14.66
C TRP A 31 -9.91 23.78 15.29
N GLN A 32 -10.75 23.99 16.30
CA GLN A 32 -10.84 25.25 17.04
C GLN A 32 -9.60 25.51 17.91
N SER A 33 -8.91 24.46 18.36
CA SER A 33 -7.69 24.57 19.17
C SER A 33 -6.39 24.63 18.34
N SER A 34 -6.43 24.32 17.05
CA SER A 34 -5.29 24.41 16.12
C SER A 34 -4.90 25.85 15.76
N SER A 35 -3.59 26.09 15.65
CA SER A 35 -3.04 27.35 15.16
C SER A 35 -3.37 27.57 13.66
N PRO A 36 -3.32 28.82 13.18
CA PRO A 36 -3.51 29.11 11.76
C PRO A 36 -2.52 28.38 10.83
N ASN A 37 -1.30 28.09 11.32
CA ASN A 37 -0.28 27.40 10.55
C ASN A 37 -0.56 25.89 10.45
N GLU A 38 -1.02 25.26 11.55
CA GLU A 38 -1.45 23.86 11.56
C GLU A 38 -2.68 23.65 10.67
N ARG A 39 -3.66 24.56 10.76
CA ARG A 39 -4.81 24.58 9.84
C ARG A 39 -4.39 24.78 8.39
N GLY A 40 -3.38 25.63 8.15
CA GLY A 40 -2.80 25.88 6.83
C GLY A 40 -2.12 24.66 6.22
N GLU A 41 -1.40 23.87 7.00
CA GLU A 41 -0.78 22.61 6.55
C GLU A 41 -1.83 21.52 6.30
N CYS A 42 -2.83 21.38 7.17
CA CYS A 42 -4.02 20.53 6.93
C CYS A 42 -4.74 20.92 5.62
N PHE A 43 -4.98 22.22 5.39
CA PHE A 43 -5.63 22.70 4.17
C PHE A 43 -4.81 22.48 2.90
N LYS A 44 -3.48 22.63 2.95
CA LYS A 44 -2.60 22.36 1.80
C LYS A 44 -2.58 20.88 1.41
N ALA A 45 -2.83 19.98 2.37
CA ALA A 45 -3.04 18.56 2.12
C ALA A 45 -4.50 18.24 1.65
N GLY A 46 -5.40 19.23 1.69
CA GLY A 46 -6.84 19.03 1.95
C GLY A 46 -7.87 19.72 1.01
N ALA A 47 -7.54 20.32 -0.14
CA ALA A 47 -8.54 21.06 -0.96
C ALA A 47 -9.22 20.23 -2.09
N ALA A 48 -10.53 20.26 -2.39
CA ALA A 48 -11.64 21.15 -2.01
C ALA A 48 -13.02 20.51 -2.29
N ASP A 49 -14.07 20.90 -1.54
CA ASP A 49 -15.49 20.48 -1.55
C ASP A 49 -16.22 20.42 -2.91
N GLY A 50 -17.23 19.55 -2.96
CA GLY A 50 -18.02 19.20 -4.13
C GLY A 50 -19.50 19.39 -3.87
N ALA A 51 -20.16 20.00 -4.84
CA ALA A 51 -21.59 20.06 -4.94
C ALA A 51 -21.93 20.13 -6.42
N PHE A 52 -22.70 19.18 -6.92
CA PHE A 52 -22.88 18.98 -8.36
C PHE A 52 -23.49 20.20 -9.06
N CYS A 53 -24.59 20.75 -8.53
CA CYS A 53 -25.31 21.90 -9.12
C CYS A 53 -24.93 23.25 -8.48
N GLU A 54 -24.79 23.30 -7.16
CA GLU A 54 -24.54 24.52 -6.40
C GLU A 54 -23.56 24.24 -5.26
N GLY A 55 -22.42 24.91 -5.27
CA GLY A 55 -21.42 24.91 -4.20
C GLY A 55 -21.89 25.65 -2.94
N LEU A 56 -21.06 25.62 -1.90
CA LEU A 56 -21.30 26.32 -0.64
C LEU A 56 -21.63 27.80 -0.90
N ASN A 57 -22.63 28.33 -0.20
CA ASN A 57 -23.07 29.73 -0.27
C ASN A 57 -23.50 30.19 -1.68
N GLY A 58 -24.08 29.30 -2.50
CA GLY A 58 -24.56 29.64 -3.85
C GLY A 58 -23.43 29.81 -4.87
N SER A 59 -22.23 29.32 -4.55
CA SER A 59 -21.14 29.26 -5.52
C SER A 59 -21.45 28.24 -6.63
N PRO A 60 -20.81 28.34 -7.81
CA PRO A 60 -21.03 27.37 -8.88
C PRO A 60 -20.66 25.94 -8.45
N GLY A 61 -21.54 24.97 -8.73
CA GLY A 61 -21.24 23.56 -8.50
C GLY A 61 -20.20 22.97 -9.46
N ASP A 62 -19.80 21.72 -9.21
CA ASP A 62 -18.82 20.97 -10.00
C ASP A 62 -19.17 20.93 -11.49
N HIS A 63 -20.47 20.84 -11.82
CA HIS A 63 -20.96 20.90 -13.18
C HIS A 63 -20.53 22.20 -13.86
N ALA A 64 -20.85 23.34 -13.27
CA ALA A 64 -20.56 24.66 -13.82
C ALA A 64 -19.04 24.90 -13.91
N MET A 65 -18.26 24.43 -12.94
CA MET A 65 -16.81 24.56 -12.94
C MET A 65 -16.14 23.74 -14.06
N ILE A 66 -16.62 22.50 -14.28
CA ILE A 66 -16.08 21.62 -15.32
C ILE A 66 -16.52 22.10 -16.71
N GLU A 67 -17.79 22.50 -16.89
CA GLU A 67 -18.26 23.09 -18.15
C GLU A 67 -17.41 24.31 -18.55
N GLU A 68 -17.13 25.19 -17.58
CA GLU A 68 -16.30 26.36 -17.84
C GLU A 68 -14.87 25.98 -18.24
N SER A 69 -14.30 24.97 -17.61
CA SER A 69 -12.96 24.47 -17.91
C SER A 69 -12.89 23.78 -19.29
N VAL A 70 -13.93 23.05 -19.68
CA VAL A 70 -14.07 22.48 -21.04
C VAL A 70 -14.16 23.61 -22.07
N ARG A 71 -14.96 24.64 -21.80
CA ARG A 71 -15.21 25.77 -22.71
C ARG A 71 -13.98 26.66 -22.90
N THR A 72 -13.27 26.98 -21.81
CA THR A 72 -12.25 28.04 -21.82
C THR A 72 -10.81 27.55 -21.70
N ARG A 73 -10.60 26.33 -21.18
CA ARG A 73 -9.26 25.81 -20.86
C ARG A 73 -8.88 24.58 -21.67
N GLY A 74 -9.70 24.18 -22.64
CA GLY A 74 -9.42 23.06 -23.54
C GLY A 74 -9.41 21.69 -22.86
N LEU A 75 -10.06 21.56 -21.69
CA LEU A 75 -10.21 20.29 -21.00
C LEU A 75 -11.03 19.31 -21.87
N LYS A 76 -10.40 18.21 -22.29
CA LYS A 76 -11.04 17.19 -23.15
C LYS A 76 -10.40 15.82 -22.97
N HIS A 77 -11.17 14.77 -23.23
CA HIS A 77 -10.64 13.40 -23.30
C HIS A 77 -9.89 13.16 -24.62
N THR A 78 -8.90 12.26 -24.58
CA THR A 78 -8.18 11.80 -25.77
C THR A 78 -9.08 11.04 -26.74
N ASN A 79 -10.02 10.26 -26.21
CA ASN A 79 -11.01 9.50 -26.97
C ASN A 79 -12.38 10.18 -26.90
N SER A 80 -13.17 10.09 -27.96
CA SER A 80 -14.51 10.66 -28.02
C SER A 80 -15.56 9.67 -27.50
N PHE A 81 -16.56 10.20 -26.78
CA PHE A 81 -17.72 9.45 -26.31
C PHE A 81 -18.93 9.78 -27.19
N LYS A 82 -19.11 9.04 -28.27
CA LYS A 82 -20.19 9.31 -29.23
C LYS A 82 -21.52 8.80 -28.68
N ASN A 83 -22.50 9.70 -28.54
CA ASN A 83 -23.85 9.42 -28.03
C ASN A 83 -23.87 8.83 -26.63
N CYS A 84 -22.85 9.08 -25.80
CA CYS A 84 -22.84 8.63 -24.42
C CYS A 84 -23.12 9.77 -23.46
N TYR A 85 -23.94 9.49 -22.44
CA TYR A 85 -24.41 10.45 -21.47
C TYR A 85 -24.34 9.87 -20.07
N THR A 86 -24.05 10.71 -19.09
CA THR A 86 -24.02 10.35 -17.67
C THR A 86 -25.17 11.05 -16.94
N MET A 87 -25.98 10.26 -16.24
CA MET A 87 -27.11 10.73 -15.44
C MET A 87 -26.72 10.80 -13.95
N PHE A 88 -26.86 11.98 -13.37
CA PHE A 88 -26.58 12.30 -11.97
C PHE A 88 -27.87 12.33 -11.16
N GLN A 89 -28.47 11.16 -10.89
CA GLN A 89 -29.73 11.07 -10.16
C GLN A 89 -29.88 9.74 -9.40
N GLY A 90 -30.56 9.79 -8.24
CA GLY A 90 -31.05 8.61 -7.53
C GLY A 90 -29.98 7.73 -6.86
N ASN A 91 -30.34 6.47 -6.60
CA ASN A 91 -29.48 5.51 -5.88
C ASN A 91 -28.27 5.01 -6.69
N MET A 92 -28.30 5.18 -8.01
CA MET A 92 -27.20 4.91 -8.93
C MET A 92 -26.64 6.22 -9.48
N TYR A 93 -26.18 7.07 -8.56
CA TYR A 93 -25.58 8.36 -8.85
C TYR A 93 -24.50 8.24 -9.94
N ALA A 94 -24.56 9.10 -10.96
CA ALA A 94 -23.59 9.19 -12.07
C ALA A 94 -23.48 7.91 -12.93
N THR A 95 -24.60 7.39 -13.42
CA THR A 95 -24.61 6.23 -14.33
C THR A 95 -24.48 6.67 -15.79
N SER A 96 -23.54 6.09 -16.52
CA SER A 96 -23.35 6.34 -17.96
C SER A 96 -24.13 5.36 -18.85
N TYR A 97 -24.70 5.89 -19.92
CA TYR A 97 -25.47 5.16 -20.93
C TYR A 97 -25.02 5.55 -22.33
N GLN A 98 -24.96 4.58 -23.24
CA GLN A 98 -24.80 4.84 -24.67
C GLN A 98 -26.17 4.80 -25.35
N LEU A 99 -26.53 5.89 -26.02
CA LEU A 99 -27.79 5.99 -26.76
C LEU A 99 -27.59 5.48 -28.19
N MET A 100 -28.27 4.38 -28.53
CA MET A 100 -28.15 3.70 -29.82
C MET A 100 -29.14 4.22 -30.87
N ALA A 101 -30.27 4.78 -30.44
CA ALA A 101 -31.33 5.32 -31.31
C ALA A 101 -31.45 6.85 -31.16
N LYS A 102 -31.74 7.57 -32.25
CA LYS A 102 -31.87 9.04 -32.21
C LYS A 102 -33.10 9.47 -31.40
N GLU A 103 -34.16 8.67 -31.47
CA GLU A 103 -35.42 8.84 -30.77
C GLU A 103 -35.25 8.73 -29.25
N ALA A 104 -34.23 7.99 -28.79
CA ALA A 104 -33.90 7.91 -27.38
C ALA A 104 -33.41 9.26 -26.82
N LEU A 105 -32.78 10.11 -27.63
CA LEU A 105 -32.30 11.42 -27.19
C LEU A 105 -33.46 12.32 -26.71
N ALA A 106 -34.61 12.28 -27.39
CA ALA A 106 -35.79 13.07 -27.04
C ALA A 106 -36.33 12.72 -25.64
N VAL A 107 -36.16 11.47 -25.22
CA VAL A 107 -36.55 11.00 -23.87
C VAL A 107 -35.64 11.59 -22.78
N PHE A 108 -34.35 11.76 -23.08
CA PHE A 108 -33.38 12.35 -22.15
C PHE A 108 -33.36 13.88 -22.16
N GLU A 109 -34.02 14.51 -23.13
CA GLU A 109 -33.95 15.96 -23.34
C GLU A 109 -34.39 16.80 -22.12
N PRO A 110 -35.47 16.44 -21.38
CA PRO A 110 -35.81 17.14 -20.14
C PRO A 110 -34.69 17.06 -19.09
N ALA A 111 -34.04 15.91 -18.96
CA ALA A 111 -32.96 15.68 -18.01
C ALA A 111 -31.66 16.42 -18.41
N ILE A 112 -31.39 16.51 -19.72
CA ILE A 112 -30.29 17.30 -20.27
C ILE A 112 -30.51 18.79 -20.02
N ARG A 113 -31.72 19.30 -20.29
CA ARG A 113 -32.08 20.71 -20.02
C ARG A 113 -31.99 21.04 -18.53
N ALA A 114 -32.40 20.11 -17.68
CA ALA A 114 -32.28 20.23 -16.23
C ALA A 114 -30.86 20.01 -15.69
N ARG A 115 -29.86 19.76 -16.57
CA ARG A 115 -28.44 19.53 -16.23
C ARG A 115 -28.19 18.34 -15.29
N VAL A 116 -29.17 17.46 -15.13
CA VAL A 116 -29.02 16.19 -14.39
C VAL A 116 -28.51 15.06 -15.30
N CYS A 117 -28.54 15.26 -16.62
CA CYS A 117 -27.93 14.38 -17.62
C CYS A 117 -26.95 15.18 -18.47
N VAL A 118 -25.70 14.73 -18.56
CA VAL A 118 -24.64 15.45 -19.29
C VAL A 118 -23.90 14.53 -20.25
N PRO A 119 -23.19 15.04 -21.27
CA PRO A 119 -22.29 14.20 -22.07
C PRO A 119 -21.30 13.45 -21.18
N GLN A 120 -21.03 12.18 -21.47
CA GLN A 120 -20.16 11.34 -20.64
C GLN A 120 -18.75 11.94 -20.45
N SER A 121 -18.21 12.62 -21.47
CA SER A 121 -16.94 13.34 -21.36
C SER A 121 -16.93 14.40 -20.27
N VAL A 122 -18.07 15.06 -20.04
CA VAL A 122 -18.23 16.05 -18.97
C VAL A 122 -18.48 15.34 -17.63
N GLY A 123 -19.36 14.33 -17.64
CA GLY A 123 -19.68 13.52 -16.47
C GLY A 123 -18.46 12.84 -15.83
N GLU A 124 -17.51 12.36 -16.64
CA GLU A 124 -16.28 11.75 -16.14
C GLU A 124 -15.37 12.72 -15.40
N PHE A 125 -15.24 13.97 -15.88
CA PHE A 125 -14.46 15.00 -15.20
C PHE A 125 -15.14 15.47 -13.91
N ILE A 126 -16.48 15.57 -13.91
CA ILE A 126 -17.26 15.87 -12.70
C ILE A 126 -17.02 14.79 -11.64
N MET A 127 -17.21 13.51 -11.99
CA MET A 127 -16.96 12.40 -11.07
C MET A 127 -15.51 12.39 -10.58
N GLN A 128 -14.53 12.61 -11.45
CA GLN A 128 -13.11 12.63 -11.08
C GLN A 128 -12.80 13.75 -10.09
N ARG A 129 -13.36 14.94 -10.29
CA ARG A 129 -13.24 16.05 -9.35
C ARG A 129 -13.84 15.68 -7.99
N GLN A 130 -15.08 15.17 -7.97
CA GLN A 130 -15.78 14.80 -6.74
C GLN A 130 -15.06 13.67 -5.97
N ILE A 131 -14.48 12.69 -6.68
CA ILE A 131 -13.66 11.63 -6.09
C ILE A 131 -12.44 12.24 -5.40
N LEU A 132 -11.68 13.09 -6.10
CA LEU A 132 -10.48 13.74 -5.55
C LEU A 132 -10.85 14.56 -4.31
N THR A 133 -11.89 15.37 -4.41
CA THR A 133 -12.45 16.12 -3.30
C THR A 133 -12.71 15.26 -2.07
N PHE A 134 -13.49 14.18 -2.20
CA PHE A 134 -13.84 13.38 -1.04
C PHE A 134 -12.66 12.58 -0.49
N GLN A 135 -11.74 12.12 -1.35
CA GLN A 135 -10.49 11.52 -0.88
C GLN A 135 -9.69 12.50 -0.02
N ILE A 136 -9.60 13.72 -0.49
CA ILE A 136 -8.85 14.77 0.17
C ILE A 136 -9.52 15.18 1.51
N LEU A 137 -10.85 15.28 1.58
CA LEU A 137 -11.56 15.53 2.83
C LEU A 137 -11.39 14.38 3.83
N ASN A 138 -11.37 13.13 3.36
CA ASN A 138 -11.12 11.97 4.22
C ASN A 138 -9.72 12.02 4.83
N LEU A 139 -8.70 12.34 4.01
CA LEU A 139 -7.33 12.54 4.47
C LEU A 139 -7.25 13.70 5.47
N LEU A 140 -7.94 14.82 5.20
CA LEU A 140 -7.97 15.97 6.10
C LEU A 140 -8.54 15.61 7.48
N ILE A 141 -9.64 14.87 7.53
CA ILE A 141 -10.23 14.43 8.79
C ILE A 141 -9.26 13.50 9.54
N ASP A 142 -8.63 12.56 8.83
CA ASP A 142 -7.67 11.64 9.43
C ASP A 142 -6.45 12.41 9.96
N ASP A 143 -5.93 13.39 9.22
CA ASP A 143 -4.83 14.27 9.66
C ASP A 143 -5.20 15.10 10.89
N VAL A 144 -6.43 15.64 10.96
CA VAL A 144 -6.92 16.38 12.14
C VAL A 144 -7.02 15.45 13.35
N LEU A 145 -7.56 14.25 13.17
CA LEU A 145 -7.64 13.25 14.23
C LEU A 145 -6.25 12.80 14.70
N ASP A 146 -5.31 12.64 13.77
CA ASP A 146 -3.91 12.33 14.05
C ASP A 146 -3.22 13.45 14.84
N GLN A 147 -3.45 14.72 14.49
CA GLN A 147 -2.92 15.87 15.24
C GLN A 147 -3.47 15.91 16.68
N GLY A 148 -4.73 15.54 16.87
CA GLY A 148 -5.38 15.46 18.18
C GLY A 148 -4.89 14.30 19.06
N SER A 149 -4.27 13.28 18.47
CA SER A 149 -3.82 12.09 19.21
C SER A 149 -2.70 12.40 20.21
N GLN A 150 -2.79 11.84 21.42
CA GLN A 150 -1.79 11.93 22.48
C GLN A 150 -0.75 10.79 22.43
N SER A 151 -0.96 9.76 21.61
CA SER A 151 -0.07 8.59 21.53
C SER A 151 1.16 8.76 20.65
N ARG A 152 1.24 9.84 19.85
CA ARG A 152 2.44 10.20 19.06
C ARG A 152 3.25 11.29 19.74
N ASP A 153 4.53 11.04 19.94
CA ASP A 153 5.49 12.04 20.42
C ASP A 153 5.55 13.20 19.40
N ARG A 154 5.08 14.40 19.81
CA ARG A 154 4.85 15.57 18.95
C ARG A 154 6.11 16.33 18.58
N LYS A 155 7.29 15.79 18.88
CA LYS A 155 8.55 16.44 18.53
C LYS A 155 8.68 16.43 17.02
N ALA A 156 8.74 17.63 16.43
CA ALA A 156 9.13 17.80 15.05
C ALA A 156 10.39 16.95 14.81
N PRO A 157 10.43 16.11 13.74
CA PRO A 157 11.65 15.43 13.38
C PRO A 157 12.75 16.50 13.32
N PRO A 158 13.89 16.32 14.01
CA PRO A 158 14.99 17.26 13.86
C PRO A 158 15.24 17.41 12.37
N LYS A 159 15.26 18.66 11.86
CA LYS A 159 15.50 18.96 10.44
C LYS A 159 16.81 18.30 10.02
N LYS A 160 16.75 17.02 9.63
CA LYS A 160 17.88 16.29 9.08
C LYS A 160 18.00 16.78 7.66
N LYS A 161 19.11 17.47 7.39
CA LYS A 161 19.62 17.60 6.03
C LYS A 161 19.53 16.22 5.39
N THR A 162 18.90 16.14 4.22
CA THR A 162 18.91 14.98 3.34
C THR A 162 20.36 14.70 2.95
N THR A 163 21.06 14.00 3.82
CA THR A 163 22.31 13.32 3.52
C THR A 163 21.99 11.84 3.64
N ASP A 164 22.29 11.07 2.59
CA ASP A 164 22.14 9.60 2.52
C ASP A 164 22.72 8.87 3.74
N ASP A 165 23.61 9.52 4.50
CA ASP A 165 24.13 9.10 5.80
C ASP A 165 23.08 8.71 6.84
N GLY A 166 21.88 9.31 6.83
CA GLY A 166 20.87 9.02 7.85
C GLY A 166 20.28 7.61 7.74
N ALA A 167 19.96 7.19 6.51
CA ALA A 167 19.46 5.85 6.22
C ALA A 167 20.61 4.83 6.28
N ALA A 168 21.79 5.19 5.76
CA ALA A 168 22.99 4.36 5.86
C ALA A 168 23.40 4.11 7.32
N SER A 169 23.28 5.11 8.21
CA SER A 169 23.57 4.96 9.65
C SER A 169 22.51 4.15 10.40
N ALA A 170 21.23 4.27 10.02
CA ALA A 170 20.18 3.41 10.58
C ALA A 170 20.35 1.94 10.12
N LEU A 171 20.70 1.73 8.84
CA LEU A 171 21.00 0.41 8.28
C LEU A 171 22.32 -0.16 8.80
N SER A 172 23.31 0.67 9.11
CA SER A 172 24.56 0.23 9.75
C SER A 172 24.33 -0.20 11.20
N LYS A 173 23.33 0.37 11.89
CA LYS A 173 22.88 -0.12 13.21
C LYS A 173 22.09 -1.43 13.12
N LEU A 174 21.46 -1.70 11.98
CA LEU A 174 20.81 -2.97 11.63
C LEU A 174 21.79 -3.98 10.99
N SER A 175 23.07 -3.62 10.86
CA SER A 175 24.10 -4.45 10.23
C SER A 175 24.13 -5.85 10.84
N ILE A 176 23.91 -6.85 9.99
CA ILE A 176 24.27 -8.23 10.27
C ILE A 176 25.77 -8.24 10.60
N GLN A 177 26.10 -8.63 11.84
CA GLN A 177 27.47 -8.64 12.33
C GLN A 177 28.42 -9.35 11.37
N ALA A 178 29.68 -8.88 11.34
CA ALA A 178 30.82 -9.46 10.63
C ALA A 178 30.81 -11.00 10.70
N PRO A 179 31.36 -11.72 9.70
CA PRO A 179 31.20 -13.17 9.59
C PRO A 179 31.67 -13.84 10.89
N ARG A 180 30.70 -14.19 11.73
CA ARG A 180 30.97 -14.83 13.01
C ARG A 180 31.61 -16.18 12.71
N LYS A 181 32.60 -16.56 13.53
CA LYS A 181 33.06 -17.95 13.70
C LYS A 181 31.86 -18.90 13.61
N LYS A 182 32.06 -20.11 13.06
CA LYS A 182 31.03 -21.16 12.94
C LYS A 182 30.03 -21.06 14.11
N ARG A 183 28.79 -20.61 13.81
CA ARG A 183 27.75 -20.45 14.83
C ARG A 183 27.54 -21.82 15.46
N THR A 184 27.59 -21.86 16.78
CA THR A 184 27.25 -23.07 17.54
C THR A 184 25.74 -23.29 17.49
N LEU A 185 25.27 -24.49 17.84
CA LEU A 185 23.84 -24.75 17.97
C LEU A 185 23.20 -23.82 19.02
N SER A 186 23.90 -23.58 20.13
CA SER A 186 23.47 -22.67 21.18
C SER A 186 23.30 -21.22 20.67
N ASP A 187 24.22 -20.75 19.81
CA ASP A 187 24.09 -19.43 19.17
C ASP A 187 22.84 -19.33 18.28
N LEU A 188 22.46 -20.43 17.62
CA LEU A 188 21.26 -20.48 16.78
C LEU A 188 19.99 -20.51 17.61
N VAL A 189 19.98 -21.25 18.72
CA VAL A 189 18.87 -21.26 19.69
C VAL A 189 18.66 -19.87 20.27
N ALA A 190 19.72 -19.23 20.76
CA ALA A 190 19.65 -17.87 21.28
C ALA A 190 19.15 -16.88 20.22
N SER A 191 19.69 -16.94 19.01
CA SER A 191 19.25 -16.06 17.90
C SER A 191 17.78 -16.30 17.49
N ALA A 192 17.27 -17.52 17.59
CA ALA A 192 15.88 -17.83 17.30
C ALA A 192 14.95 -17.28 18.38
N ARG A 193 15.33 -17.41 19.67
CA ARG A 193 14.60 -16.83 20.80
C ARG A 193 14.53 -15.32 20.73
N ASP A 194 15.67 -14.65 20.55
CA ASP A 194 15.72 -13.18 20.41
C ASP A 194 14.78 -12.69 19.30
N HIS A 195 14.71 -13.44 18.20
CA HIS A 195 13.82 -13.12 17.09
C HIS A 195 12.35 -13.39 17.42
N THR A 196 12.04 -14.49 18.13
CA THR A 196 10.69 -14.75 18.66
C THR A 196 10.23 -13.62 19.57
N ASP A 197 11.06 -13.22 20.54
CA ASP A 197 10.75 -12.14 21.48
C ASP A 197 10.46 -10.82 20.73
N THR A 198 11.29 -10.49 19.74
CA THR A 198 11.09 -9.31 18.89
C THR A 198 9.75 -9.34 18.13
N ILE A 199 9.36 -10.50 17.58
CA ILE A 199 8.09 -10.62 16.86
C ILE A 199 6.90 -10.58 17.84
N GLU A 200 7.02 -11.20 19.01
CA GLU A 200 5.97 -11.16 20.04
C GLU A 200 5.76 -9.73 20.56
N GLU A 201 6.83 -8.97 20.78
CA GLU A 201 6.75 -7.52 21.08
C GLU A 201 6.04 -6.75 19.97
N TYR A 202 6.36 -7.02 18.70
CA TYR A 202 5.66 -6.38 17.58
C TYR A 202 4.17 -6.75 17.53
N LEU A 203 3.79 -7.98 17.87
CA LEU A 203 2.38 -8.38 17.97
C LEU A 203 1.65 -7.67 19.10
N VAL A 204 2.31 -7.46 20.24
CA VAL A 204 1.78 -6.65 21.33
C VAL A 204 1.53 -5.23 20.83
N LEU A 205 2.51 -4.60 20.17
CA LEU A 205 2.32 -3.27 19.59
C LEU A 205 1.18 -3.23 18.56
N LEU A 206 1.10 -4.24 17.68
CA LEU A 206 0.04 -4.32 16.67
C LEU A 206 -1.37 -4.42 17.28
N SER A 207 -1.49 -5.02 18.47
CA SER A 207 -2.78 -5.21 19.16
C SER A 207 -3.12 -4.10 20.16
N THR A 208 -2.12 -3.37 20.66
CA THR A 208 -2.29 -2.35 21.71
C THR A 208 -2.15 -0.92 21.20
N GLU A 209 -1.39 -0.70 20.12
CA GLU A 209 -1.09 0.63 19.58
C GLU A 209 -1.81 0.86 18.23
N PRO A 210 -2.92 1.63 18.21
CA PRO A 210 -3.70 1.85 17.00
C PRO A 210 -2.90 2.43 15.82
N VAL A 211 -1.89 3.25 16.11
CA VAL A 211 -1.02 3.86 15.09
C VAL A 211 -0.14 2.81 14.41
N VAL A 212 0.35 1.82 15.17
CA VAL A 212 1.15 0.71 14.62
C VAL A 212 0.26 -0.17 13.74
N LEU A 213 -0.95 -0.47 14.20
CA LEU A 213 -1.94 -1.19 13.39
C LEU A 213 -2.27 -0.44 12.10
N ALA A 214 -2.62 0.85 12.18
CA ALA A 214 -2.94 1.66 11.01
C ALA A 214 -1.77 1.71 10.01
N HIS A 215 -0.54 1.87 10.50
CA HIS A 215 0.66 1.84 9.67
C HIS A 215 0.83 0.48 8.98
N ALA A 216 0.70 -0.63 9.71
CA ALA A 216 0.80 -1.97 9.15
C ALA A 216 -0.27 -2.21 8.09
N VAL A 217 -1.53 -1.85 8.37
CA VAL A 217 -2.64 -1.98 7.42
C VAL A 217 -2.39 -1.17 6.17
N ASN A 218 -1.88 0.06 6.29
CA ASN A 218 -1.51 0.89 5.15
C ASN A 218 -0.40 0.24 4.31
N VAL A 219 0.66 -0.27 4.95
CA VAL A 219 1.73 -1.00 4.26
C VAL A 219 1.17 -2.19 3.47
N TRP A 220 0.24 -2.95 4.04
CA TRP A 220 -0.43 -4.04 3.35
C TRP A 220 -1.32 -3.54 2.21
N PHE A 221 -2.18 -2.56 2.46
CA PHE A 221 -3.08 -2.00 1.46
C PHE A 221 -2.34 -1.45 0.24
N PHE A 222 -1.30 -0.63 0.44
CA PHE A 222 -0.56 0.00 -0.65
C PHE A 222 0.42 -0.94 -1.36
N SER A 223 0.67 -2.13 -0.81
CA SER A 223 1.53 -3.13 -1.43
C SER A 223 0.78 -4.24 -2.18
N ARG A 224 -0.53 -4.06 -2.35
CA ARG A 224 -1.41 -4.98 -3.06
C ARG A 224 -0.98 -5.20 -4.51
N PRO A 225 -1.01 -6.45 -5.02
CA PRO A 225 -0.69 -6.74 -6.42
C PRO A 225 -1.62 -6.03 -7.42
N GLU A 226 -2.86 -5.73 -7.03
CA GLU A 226 -3.83 -4.94 -7.80
C GLU A 226 -3.31 -3.55 -8.20
N LEU A 227 -2.51 -2.94 -7.32
CA LEU A 227 -1.90 -1.61 -7.53
C LEU A 227 -0.70 -1.64 -8.47
N VAL A 228 -0.19 -2.82 -8.82
CA VAL A 228 0.90 -2.96 -9.80
C VAL A 228 0.32 -2.70 -11.20
N PRO A 229 0.93 -1.79 -11.99
CA PRO A 229 0.48 -1.52 -13.36
C PRO A 229 0.53 -2.77 -14.25
N ASP A 230 -0.49 -2.96 -15.07
CA ASP A 230 -0.49 -3.99 -16.11
C ASP A 230 0.36 -3.60 -17.34
N GLU A 231 0.32 -4.43 -18.38
CA GLU A 231 0.99 -4.17 -19.65
C GLU A 231 0.59 -2.85 -20.31
N LYS A 232 -0.59 -2.32 -19.99
CA LYS A 232 -1.12 -1.05 -20.50
C LYS A 232 -0.95 0.11 -19.51
N GLY A 233 -0.21 -0.10 -18.41
CA GLY A 233 0.00 0.88 -17.36
C GLY A 233 -1.20 1.08 -16.42
N ARG A 234 -2.24 0.25 -16.53
CA ARG A 234 -3.46 0.39 -15.73
C ARG A 234 -3.30 -0.29 -14.38
N ARG A 235 -3.79 0.36 -13.33
CA ARG A 235 -3.94 -0.22 -11.98
C ARG A 235 -5.38 -0.65 -11.76
N LEU A 236 -5.60 -1.69 -10.96
CA LEU A 236 -6.95 -2.04 -10.56
C LEU A 236 -7.43 -1.08 -9.48
N PRO A 237 -8.71 -0.67 -9.52
CA PRO A 237 -9.31 0.10 -8.44
C PRO A 237 -9.33 -0.73 -7.16
N VAL A 238 -8.70 -0.25 -6.08
CA VAL A 238 -8.65 -0.91 -4.76
C VAL A 238 -9.32 -0.07 -3.68
N HIS A 239 -10.37 0.65 -4.02
CA HIS A 239 -10.91 1.71 -3.16
C HIS A 239 -12.10 1.31 -2.30
N THR A 240 -12.57 0.06 -2.40
CA THR A 240 -13.75 -0.43 -1.66
C THR A 240 -13.38 -1.07 -0.32
N ASP A 241 -14.32 -1.12 0.62
CA ASP A 241 -14.14 -1.67 1.98
C ASP A 241 -13.60 -3.11 1.99
N ILE A 242 -13.83 -3.88 0.91
CA ILE A 242 -13.31 -5.25 0.76
C ILE A 242 -11.77 -5.27 0.78
N TYR A 243 -11.11 -4.26 0.20
CA TYR A 243 -9.65 -4.18 0.12
C TYR A 243 -9.02 -3.68 1.42
N ILE A 244 -9.72 -2.80 2.14
CA ILE A 244 -9.30 -2.33 3.47
C ILE A 244 -9.45 -3.48 4.46
N SER A 245 -10.61 -4.12 4.52
CA SER A 245 -10.88 -5.25 5.42
C SER A 245 -9.92 -6.41 5.18
N ALA A 246 -9.63 -6.74 3.92
CA ALA A 246 -8.62 -7.73 3.58
C ALA A 246 -7.21 -7.28 3.98
N ALA A 247 -6.89 -5.98 3.96
CA ALA A 247 -5.55 -5.50 4.35
C ALA A 247 -5.36 -5.59 5.86
N VAL A 248 -6.43 -5.32 6.64
CA VAL A 248 -6.46 -5.58 8.09
C VAL A 248 -6.20 -7.05 8.38
N PHE A 249 -6.97 -7.94 7.74
CA PHE A 249 -6.80 -9.38 7.93
C PHE A 249 -5.39 -9.84 7.53
N GLU A 250 -4.92 -9.48 6.33
CA GLU A 250 -3.59 -9.86 5.83
C GLU A 250 -2.47 -9.38 6.76
N ALA A 251 -2.54 -8.14 7.26
CA ALA A 251 -1.54 -7.57 8.16
C ALA A 251 -1.42 -8.33 9.49
N ILE A 252 -2.56 -8.60 10.12
CA ILE A 252 -2.62 -9.33 11.39
C ILE A 252 -2.24 -10.79 11.17
N HIS A 253 -2.86 -11.45 10.19
CA HIS A 253 -2.64 -12.86 9.88
C HIS A 253 -1.17 -13.14 9.55
N SER A 254 -0.53 -12.32 8.71
CA SER A 254 0.87 -12.52 8.35
C SER A 254 1.83 -12.33 9.53
N SER A 255 1.51 -11.40 10.43
CA SER A 255 2.30 -11.16 11.66
C SER A 255 2.18 -12.35 12.61
N ILE A 256 0.96 -12.85 12.86
CA ILE A 256 0.71 -14.03 13.69
C ILE A 256 1.38 -15.26 13.09
N GLN A 257 1.26 -15.45 11.77
CA GLN A 257 1.88 -16.57 11.07
C GLN A 257 3.41 -16.55 11.24
N GLY A 258 4.04 -15.38 11.12
CA GLY A 258 5.47 -15.22 11.36
C GLY A 258 5.87 -15.60 12.79
N ALA A 259 5.12 -15.12 13.79
CA ALA A 259 5.37 -15.46 15.19
C ALA A 259 5.26 -16.96 15.46
N ALA A 260 4.21 -17.60 14.94
CA ALA A 260 3.99 -19.04 15.10
C ALA A 260 5.12 -19.86 14.48
N ILE A 261 5.55 -19.51 13.26
CA ILE A 261 6.66 -20.20 12.57
C ILE A 261 7.96 -20.05 13.35
N TRP A 262 8.31 -18.85 13.81
CA TRP A 262 9.57 -18.62 14.53
C TRP A 262 9.57 -19.25 15.92
N LYS A 263 8.44 -19.23 16.63
CA LYS A 263 8.27 -19.98 17.88
C LYS A 263 8.46 -21.48 17.68
N TYR A 264 7.95 -22.02 16.57
CA TYR A 264 8.17 -23.42 16.21
C TYR A 264 9.65 -23.70 15.89
N ILE A 265 10.30 -22.86 15.09
CA ILE A 265 11.75 -22.95 14.80
C ILE A 265 12.57 -22.97 16.09
N ALA A 266 12.32 -22.03 17.01
CA ALA A 266 13.02 -21.97 18.29
C ALA A 266 12.82 -23.26 19.10
N SER A 267 11.58 -23.75 19.17
CA SER A 267 11.24 -24.98 19.90
C SER A 267 11.96 -26.21 19.34
N VAL A 268 11.99 -26.36 18.01
CA VAL A 268 12.66 -27.51 17.36
C VAL A 268 14.20 -27.41 17.51
N LEU A 269 14.77 -26.21 17.47
CA LEU A 269 16.20 -25.99 17.74
C LEU A 269 16.58 -26.36 19.18
N GLU A 270 15.77 -25.99 20.16
CA GLU A 270 15.97 -26.37 21.55
C GLU A 270 15.88 -27.89 21.77
N LEU A 271 14.91 -28.54 21.10
CA LEU A 271 14.82 -30.00 21.12
C LEU A 271 16.05 -30.64 20.50
N LEU A 272 16.58 -30.08 19.40
CA LEU A 272 17.80 -30.58 18.78
C LEU A 272 19.02 -30.45 19.70
N GLU A 273 19.08 -29.38 20.49
CA GLU A 273 20.14 -29.16 21.49
C GLU A 273 20.05 -30.19 22.62
N LYS A 274 18.84 -30.46 23.12
CA LYS A 274 18.59 -31.44 24.20
C LYS A 274 18.81 -32.89 23.76
N SER A 275 18.52 -33.22 22.50
CA SER A 275 18.64 -34.58 21.95
C SER A 275 20.05 -34.89 21.42
N ALA A 276 21.12 -34.40 22.06
CA ALA A 276 22.49 -34.53 21.54
C ALA A 276 22.95 -35.99 21.32
N GLU A 277 22.48 -36.92 22.16
CA GLU A 277 22.91 -38.32 22.15
C GLU A 277 22.04 -39.23 21.28
N ASP A 278 20.80 -38.84 20.97
CA ASP A 278 19.87 -39.64 20.15
C ASP A 278 20.02 -39.33 18.66
N LYS A 279 20.81 -40.15 17.96
CA LYS A 279 21.05 -39.99 16.52
C LYS A 279 19.78 -40.06 15.66
N ALA A 280 18.81 -40.91 16.04
CA ALA A 280 17.58 -41.07 15.27
C ALA A 280 16.67 -39.85 15.42
N CYS A 281 16.48 -39.37 16.66
CA CYS A 281 15.75 -38.15 16.94
C CYS A 281 16.40 -36.93 16.25
N ARG A 282 17.73 -36.81 16.30
CA ARG A 282 18.47 -35.72 15.63
C ARG A 282 18.24 -35.67 14.13
N ALA A 283 18.22 -36.82 13.45
CA ALA A 283 17.97 -36.86 12.01
C ALA A 283 16.58 -36.33 11.67
N ILE A 284 15.56 -36.71 12.44
CA ILE A 284 14.18 -36.23 12.28
C ILE A 284 14.09 -34.72 12.54
N LEU A 285 14.67 -34.24 13.65
CA LEU A 285 14.66 -32.82 14.00
C LEU A 285 15.39 -31.96 12.97
N LEU A 286 16.52 -32.42 12.42
CA LEU A 286 17.22 -31.71 11.35
C LEU A 286 16.40 -31.63 10.06
N GLN A 287 15.69 -32.70 9.70
CA GLN A 287 14.78 -32.67 8.56
C GLN A 287 13.63 -31.70 8.80
N GLU A 288 13.07 -31.67 10.01
CA GLU A 288 11.99 -30.77 10.38
C GLU A 288 12.44 -29.30 10.34
N ILE A 289 13.63 -29.00 10.88
CA ILE A 289 14.26 -27.67 10.79
C ILE A 289 14.44 -27.27 9.32
N SER A 290 14.89 -28.18 8.47
CA SER A 290 15.05 -27.92 7.04
C SER A 290 13.71 -27.56 6.38
N ASN A 291 12.65 -28.34 6.67
CA ASN A 291 11.32 -28.14 6.13
C ASN A 291 10.72 -26.79 6.56
N ILE A 292 10.75 -26.48 7.86
CA ILE A 292 10.20 -25.22 8.37
C ILE A 292 11.02 -24.00 7.90
N CYS A 293 12.35 -24.11 7.82
CA CYS A 293 13.18 -23.03 7.27
C CYS A 293 12.84 -22.77 5.80
N HIS A 294 12.56 -23.82 5.02
CA HIS A 294 12.14 -23.66 3.63
C HIS A 294 10.76 -22.99 3.53
N LEU A 295 9.83 -23.34 4.41
CA LEU A 295 8.52 -22.70 4.51
C LEU A 295 8.66 -21.21 4.84
N GLU A 296 9.44 -20.88 5.87
CA GLU A 296 9.67 -19.49 6.29
C GLU A 296 10.40 -18.69 5.21
N PHE A 297 11.40 -19.28 4.56
CA PHE A 297 12.09 -18.64 3.43
C PHE A 297 11.10 -18.29 2.31
N SER A 298 10.18 -19.19 1.96
CA SER A 298 9.18 -18.96 0.91
C SER A 298 8.19 -17.85 1.30
N ARG A 299 7.78 -17.81 2.58
CA ARG A 299 6.94 -16.74 3.13
C ARG A 299 7.66 -15.40 3.09
N ALA A 300 8.90 -15.34 3.60
CA ALA A 300 9.72 -14.15 3.62
C ALA A 300 10.00 -13.62 2.21
N GLN A 301 10.28 -14.51 1.24
CA GLN A 301 10.46 -14.14 -0.15
C GLN A 301 9.19 -13.50 -0.75
N THR A 302 8.02 -14.07 -0.43
CA THR A 302 6.72 -13.56 -0.91
C THR A 302 6.45 -12.15 -0.37
N LEU A 303 6.68 -11.93 0.92
CA LEU A 303 6.57 -10.61 1.55
C LEU A 303 7.58 -9.62 0.98
N PHE A 304 8.83 -10.05 0.82
CA PHE A 304 9.87 -9.22 0.21
C PHE A 304 9.48 -8.77 -1.19
N LYS A 305 9.06 -9.70 -2.07
CA LYS A 305 8.56 -9.40 -3.41
C LYS A 305 7.39 -8.40 -3.37
N ARG A 306 6.43 -8.59 -2.46
CA ARG A 306 5.27 -7.69 -2.28
C ARG A 306 5.70 -6.26 -1.96
N HIS A 307 6.68 -6.05 -1.10
CA HIS A 307 7.16 -4.71 -0.78
C HIS A 307 8.02 -4.11 -1.90
N VAL A 308 8.91 -4.91 -2.50
CA VAL A 308 9.78 -4.44 -3.59
C VAL A 308 8.95 -4.03 -4.82
N GLN A 309 7.93 -4.80 -5.19
CA GLN A 309 7.09 -4.47 -6.35
C GLN A 309 6.27 -3.18 -6.19
N SER A 310 6.12 -2.69 -4.96
CA SER A 310 5.26 -1.55 -4.62
C SER A 310 6.06 -0.29 -4.27
N ALA A 311 7.32 -0.47 -3.88
CA ALA A 311 8.24 0.61 -3.52
C ALA A 311 9.39 0.73 -4.54
N THR A 312 10.62 0.45 -4.12
CA THR A 312 11.86 0.66 -4.90
C THR A 312 11.85 -0.02 -6.26
N GLY A 313 11.16 -1.16 -6.40
CA GLY A 313 11.06 -1.92 -7.63
C GLY A 313 9.84 -1.60 -8.49
N CYS A 314 8.97 -0.65 -8.15
CA CYS A 314 7.66 -0.47 -8.81
C CYS A 314 7.69 -0.36 -10.35
N LYS A 315 8.76 0.19 -10.92
CA LYS A 315 8.95 0.30 -12.38
C LYS A 315 9.32 -1.02 -13.06
N TRP A 316 9.79 -1.99 -12.28
CA TRP A 316 10.34 -3.29 -12.70
C TRP A 316 9.36 -4.45 -12.51
N PHE A 317 8.11 -4.19 -12.16
CA PHE A 317 7.08 -5.22 -12.11
C PHE A 317 5.90 -4.86 -13.02
N LYS A 318 5.30 -5.90 -13.62
CA LYS A 318 4.01 -5.84 -14.32
C LYS A 318 3.07 -6.86 -13.74
N ARG A 319 1.82 -6.45 -13.58
CA ARG A 319 0.69 -7.37 -13.41
C ARG A 319 0.30 -7.94 -14.77
N THR A 320 0.03 -9.23 -14.85
CA THR A 320 -0.50 -9.86 -16.06
C THR A 320 -2.02 -9.75 -16.07
N SER A 321 -2.55 -9.06 -17.07
CA SER A 321 -4.00 -8.86 -17.22
C SER A 321 -4.75 -10.19 -17.21
N ASN A 322 -5.84 -10.27 -16.43
CA ASN A 322 -6.74 -11.43 -16.32
C ASN A 322 -6.06 -12.75 -15.92
N THR A 323 -4.87 -12.69 -15.30
CA THR A 323 -4.17 -13.89 -14.83
C THR A 323 -4.03 -13.83 -13.32
N TYR A 324 -4.40 -14.92 -12.66
CA TYR A 324 -4.35 -15.05 -11.21
C TYR A 324 -3.42 -16.21 -10.82
N GLU A 325 -2.85 -16.11 -9.63
CA GLU A 325 -2.15 -17.20 -8.97
C GLU A 325 -3.15 -18.19 -8.35
N SER A 326 -2.68 -19.37 -7.94
CA SER A 326 -3.54 -20.38 -7.28
C SER A 326 -4.18 -19.88 -5.98
N THR A 327 -3.60 -18.84 -5.38
CA THR A 327 -4.10 -18.15 -4.18
C THR A 327 -5.17 -17.09 -4.50
N GLY A 328 -5.55 -16.91 -5.77
CA GLY A 328 -6.54 -15.92 -6.21
C GLY A 328 -5.98 -14.50 -6.39
N ASN A 329 -4.72 -14.25 -6.07
CA ASN A 329 -4.08 -12.95 -6.26
C ASN A 329 -3.74 -12.70 -7.74
N PRO A 330 -3.81 -11.44 -8.24
CA PRO A 330 -3.31 -11.10 -9.56
C PRO A 330 -1.84 -11.49 -9.74
N ARG A 331 -1.51 -12.11 -10.88
CA ARG A 331 -0.16 -12.56 -11.18
C ARG A 331 0.74 -11.35 -11.48
N VAL A 332 1.85 -11.24 -10.76
CA VAL A 332 2.86 -10.18 -10.96
C VAL A 332 4.22 -10.78 -11.34
N SER A 333 4.85 -10.23 -12.38
CA SER A 333 6.15 -10.66 -12.91
C SER A 333 7.13 -9.49 -13.04
N VAL A 334 8.42 -9.80 -12.95
CA VAL A 334 9.50 -8.82 -13.17
C VAL A 334 9.55 -8.45 -14.66
N LYS A 335 9.71 -7.16 -14.96
CA LYS A 335 9.91 -6.59 -16.29
C LYS A 335 11.41 -6.60 -16.63
N GLY A 336 11.74 -6.90 -17.88
CA GLY A 336 13.11 -6.81 -18.38
C GLY A 336 14.08 -7.80 -17.72
N ASN A 337 15.37 -7.60 -17.97
CA ASN A 337 16.44 -8.39 -17.37
C ASN A 337 17.03 -7.62 -16.17
N PRO A 338 16.96 -8.13 -14.93
CA PRO A 338 17.62 -7.50 -13.80
C PRO A 338 19.12 -7.25 -14.03
N GLY A 339 19.77 -8.05 -14.89
CA GLY A 339 21.18 -7.87 -15.26
C GLY A 339 21.54 -6.48 -15.78
N ASP A 340 20.59 -5.78 -16.38
CA ASP A 340 20.81 -4.44 -16.95
C ASP A 340 21.10 -3.39 -15.86
N LEU A 341 20.72 -3.68 -14.61
CA LEU A 341 20.93 -2.81 -13.45
C LEU A 341 22.26 -3.05 -12.72
N THR A 342 23.07 -4.02 -13.14
CA THR A 342 24.25 -4.45 -12.37
C THR A 342 25.23 -3.28 -12.09
N ILE A 343 25.30 -2.31 -13.00
CA ILE A 343 26.17 -1.12 -12.88
C ILE A 343 25.40 0.10 -12.37
N SER A 344 24.21 0.35 -12.92
CA SER A 344 23.44 1.57 -12.67
C SER A 344 22.72 1.59 -11.32
N ASP A 345 22.23 0.44 -10.86
CA ASP A 345 21.59 0.27 -9.56
C ASP A 345 21.82 -1.15 -9.00
N PRO A 346 23.02 -1.41 -8.43
CA PRO A 346 23.37 -2.72 -7.90
C PRO A 346 22.45 -3.19 -6.77
N GLN A 347 21.92 -2.25 -5.98
CA GLN A 347 20.98 -2.55 -4.90
C GLN A 347 19.69 -3.12 -5.48
N LEU A 348 19.06 -2.41 -6.41
CA LEU A 348 17.84 -2.85 -7.06
C LEU A 348 18.07 -4.15 -7.85
N HIS A 349 19.23 -4.32 -8.49
CA HIS A 349 19.61 -5.58 -9.12
C HIS A 349 19.52 -6.77 -8.14
N TYR A 350 20.15 -6.67 -6.96
CA TYR A 350 20.10 -7.76 -5.96
C TYR A 350 18.68 -7.98 -5.41
N MET A 351 17.93 -6.91 -5.16
CA MET A 351 16.53 -7.01 -4.72
C MET A 351 15.66 -7.73 -5.77
N LEU A 352 15.81 -7.41 -7.06
CA LEU A 352 15.05 -8.08 -8.13
C LEU A 352 15.44 -9.56 -8.28
N ARG A 353 16.71 -9.91 -8.06
CA ARG A 353 17.15 -11.32 -8.03
C ARG A 353 16.47 -12.12 -6.93
N LEU A 354 16.27 -11.52 -5.77
CA LEU A 354 15.55 -12.14 -4.65
C LEU A 354 14.03 -12.28 -4.91
N CYS A 355 13.48 -11.54 -5.88
CA CYS A 355 12.07 -11.62 -6.26
C CYS A 355 11.77 -12.67 -7.35
N GLN A 356 12.78 -13.38 -7.86
CA GLN A 356 12.61 -14.34 -8.95
C GLN A 356 11.86 -15.61 -8.49
N PRO A 357 11.01 -16.19 -9.35
CA PRO A 357 10.32 -17.43 -9.03
C PRO A 357 11.31 -18.59 -8.86
N LYS A 358 10.94 -19.59 -8.06
CA LYS A 358 11.74 -20.81 -7.80
C LYS A 358 13.12 -20.54 -7.18
N LEU A 359 13.26 -19.45 -6.43
CA LEU A 359 14.47 -19.16 -5.67
C LEU A 359 14.62 -20.20 -4.54
N THR A 360 15.82 -20.74 -4.40
CA THR A 360 16.18 -21.64 -3.29
C THR A 360 17.08 -20.90 -2.31
N VAL A 361 17.21 -21.40 -1.09
CA VAL A 361 18.14 -20.82 -0.10
C VAL A 361 19.57 -20.72 -0.64
N SER A 362 20.04 -21.77 -1.34
CA SER A 362 21.38 -21.81 -1.94
C SER A 362 21.59 -20.76 -3.03
N THR A 363 20.56 -20.48 -3.83
CA THR A 363 20.63 -19.48 -4.91
C THR A 363 20.32 -18.06 -4.44
N ALA A 364 19.60 -17.90 -3.31
CA ALA A 364 19.33 -16.62 -2.67
C ALA A 364 20.54 -16.10 -1.89
N THR A 365 21.25 -16.98 -1.20
CA THR A 365 22.35 -16.64 -0.29
C THR A 365 23.40 -15.70 -0.91
N PRO A 366 23.88 -15.92 -2.16
CA PRO A 366 24.82 -15.00 -2.79
C PRO A 366 24.28 -13.57 -2.94
N TRP A 367 22.99 -13.42 -3.26
CA TRP A 367 22.35 -12.12 -3.43
C TRP A 367 22.11 -11.42 -2.09
N ILE A 368 21.72 -12.17 -1.06
CA ILE A 368 21.59 -11.66 0.32
C ILE A 368 22.95 -11.14 0.81
N LYS A 369 24.03 -11.89 0.57
CA LYS A 369 25.39 -11.47 0.93
C LYS A 369 25.80 -10.19 0.23
N LYS A 370 25.63 -10.12 -1.10
CA LYS A 370 25.94 -8.90 -1.87
C LYS A 370 25.12 -7.70 -1.41
N LEU A 371 23.85 -7.90 -1.07
CA LEU A 371 23.00 -6.85 -0.53
C LEU A 371 23.46 -6.41 0.88
N ALA A 372 23.85 -7.34 1.75
CA ALA A 372 24.43 -7.02 3.05
C ALA A 372 25.76 -6.26 2.94
N GLU A 373 26.62 -6.63 1.98
CA GLU A 373 27.89 -5.93 1.68
C GLU A 373 27.67 -4.47 1.24
N LEU A 374 26.55 -4.16 0.56
CA LEU A 374 26.23 -2.78 0.21
C LEU A 374 25.94 -1.90 1.43
N TYR A 375 25.35 -2.47 2.48
CA TYR A 375 24.95 -1.74 3.70
C TYR A 375 25.98 -1.81 4.84
N ASN A 376 27.02 -2.62 4.68
CA ASN A 376 28.11 -2.75 5.64
C ASN A 376 29.38 -2.04 5.12
N PRO A 377 29.65 -0.78 5.53
CA PRO A 377 30.84 -0.05 5.09
C PRO A 377 32.16 -0.76 5.47
N ILE A 378 32.15 -1.62 6.51
CA ILE A 378 33.31 -2.38 6.98
C ILE A 378 33.70 -3.53 6.02
N LEU A 379 32.79 -4.03 5.17
CA LEU A 379 33.10 -5.11 4.21
C LEU A 379 33.71 -4.59 2.91
N ARG A 380 33.68 -3.27 2.65
CA ARG A 380 34.31 -2.65 1.47
C ARG A 380 35.83 -2.52 1.59
N SER A 381 36.39 -2.48 2.80
CA SER A 381 37.83 -2.28 3.03
C SER A 381 38.68 -3.56 3.03
N GLY A 382 38.09 -4.73 2.73
CA GLY A 382 38.80 -6.01 2.67
C GLY A 382 39.42 -6.35 1.31
N LYS A 383 39.37 -5.43 0.34
CA LYS A 383 40.02 -5.56 -0.97
C LYS A 383 40.86 -4.31 -1.26
N SER A 384 42.03 -4.24 -0.65
CA SER A 384 43.17 -3.48 -1.19
C SER A 384 44.29 -4.46 -1.48
#